data_AF-A0A953Q2D1-F1
#
_entry.id   AF-A0A953Q2D1-F1
#
_cell.length_a   1.000
_cell.length_b   1.000
_cell.length_c   1.000
_cell.angle_alpha   90.00
_cell.angle_beta   90.00
_cell.angle_gamma   90.00
#
_symmetry.space_group_name_H-M   'P 1'
#
loop_
_entity.id
_entity.type
_entity.pdbx_description
1 polymer ?
#
loop_
_entity_poly.entity_id
_entity_poly.type
_entity_poly.pdbx_seq_one_letter_code
_entity_poly.pdbx_strand_id
1 'polypeptide(L)' 'MPNSSRFTMFLVPCSCGKTFAVSESYDHQGTAWGRYLKCPGCGKRHDPKNRLLQLGFQSERYWKVEEC' A
#
# COMPACT_ATOMS: atom_id res chain seq x y z
N MET A 1 -4.50 -14.94 -22.00
CA MET A 1 -3.06 -14.57 -21.91
C MET A 1 -2.75 -14.42 -20.42
N PRO A 2 -1.79 -15.14 -19.85
CA PRO A 2 -1.67 -15.33 -18.40
C PRO A 2 -1.35 -14.00 -17.71
N ASN A 3 -1.98 -13.77 -16.55
CA ASN A 3 -1.75 -12.64 -15.66
C ASN A 3 -0.26 -12.35 -15.52
N SER A 4 0.24 -11.36 -16.26
CA SER A 4 1.50 -10.72 -15.90
C SER A 4 1.24 -10.07 -14.55
N SER A 5 1.74 -10.67 -13.47
CA SER A 5 1.55 -10.21 -12.11
C SER A 5 2.15 -8.82 -11.99
N ARG A 6 1.37 -7.79 -12.31
CA ARG A 6 1.75 -6.39 -12.10
C ARG A 6 1.96 -6.24 -10.60
N PHE A 7 3.20 -6.03 -10.18
CA PHE A 7 3.48 -5.72 -8.79
C PHE A 7 2.94 -4.34 -8.51
N THR A 8 1.94 -4.27 -7.63
CA THR A 8 1.29 -3.06 -7.18
C THR A 8 1.53 -2.85 -5.69
N MET A 9 1.72 -1.60 -5.30
CA MET A 9 1.82 -1.17 -3.91
C MET A 9 1.02 0.10 -3.71
N PHE A 10 0.70 0.39 -2.46
CA PHE A 10 -0.03 1.60 -2.07
C PHE A 10 0.75 2.41 -1.05
N LEU A 11 0.72 3.74 -1.19
CA LEU A 11 1.32 4.65 -0.21
C LEU A 11 0.28 5.13 0.81
N VAL A 12 0.68 5.08 2.08
CA VAL A 12 -0.13 5.49 3.22
C VAL A 12 0.60 6.57 4.00
N PRO A 13 0.12 7.82 4.00
CA PRO A 13 0.68 8.87 4.84
C PRO A 13 0.22 8.70 6.29
N CYS A 14 1.14 8.98 7.21
CA CYS A 14 0.85 9.09 8.62
C CYS A 14 1.02 10.53 9.11
N SER A 15 0.16 10.95 10.04
CA SER A 15 0.26 12.24 10.72
C SER A 15 1.57 12.41 11.53
N CYS A 16 2.35 11.35 11.74
CA CYS A 16 3.69 11.45 12.33
C CYS A 16 4.77 11.94 11.34
N GLY A 17 4.39 12.25 10.09
CA GLY A 17 5.32 12.71 9.05
C GLY A 17 5.98 11.58 8.24
N LYS A 18 5.69 10.31 8.53
CA LYS A 18 6.14 9.18 7.70
C LYS A 18 5.06 8.77 6.70
N THR A 19 5.51 8.40 5.51
CA THR A 19 4.71 7.68 4.51
C THR A 19 5.30 6.28 4.35
N PHE A 20 4.46 5.25 4.29
CA PHE A 20 4.91 3.88 4.14
C PHE A 20 4.13 3.16 3.03
N ALA A 21 4.79 2.20 2.40
CA ALA A 21 4.23 1.40 1.31
C ALA A 21 3.67 0.07 1.83
N VAL A 22 2.54 -0.36 1.29
CA VAL A 22 1.95 -1.68 1.55
C VAL A 22 1.64 -2.38 0.23
N SER A 23 1.77 -3.72 0.18
CA SER A 23 1.36 -4.49 -1.00
C SER A 23 -0.16 -4.54 -1.12
N GLU A 24 -0.67 -4.85 -2.32
CA GLU A 24 -2.09 -5.13 -2.54
C GLU A 24 -2.60 -6.28 -1.66
N SER A 25 -1.78 -7.32 -1.48
CA SER A 25 -2.11 -8.48 -0.64
C SER A 25 -2.24 -8.17 0.85
N TYR A 26 -1.75 -7.02 1.32
CA TYR A 26 -1.74 -6.68 2.75
C TYR A 26 -3.15 -6.51 3.33
N ASP A 27 -4.18 -6.28 2.48
CA ASP A 27 -5.54 -6.01 2.93
C ASP A 27 -6.50 -7.21 2.95
N HIS A 28 -6.09 -8.38 2.50
CA HIS A 28 -7.05 -9.45 2.21
C HIS A 28 -7.14 -10.56 3.26
N GLN A 29 -6.31 -10.53 4.32
CA GLN A 29 -6.26 -11.62 5.30
C GLN A 29 -6.39 -11.08 6.74
N GLY A 30 -7.60 -11.18 7.31
CA GLY A 30 -7.84 -10.87 8.72
C GLY A 30 -9.31 -10.59 9.05
N THR A 31 -9.66 -10.63 10.33
CA THR A 31 -10.96 -10.15 10.84
C THR A 31 -11.02 -8.62 10.79
N ALA A 32 -12.20 -8.02 11.02
CA ALA A 32 -12.42 -6.57 10.99
C ALA A 32 -11.43 -5.73 11.84
N TRP A 33 -10.76 -6.36 12.82
CA TRP A 33 -9.74 -5.75 13.69
C TRP A 33 -8.29 -5.96 13.21
N GLY A 34 -8.04 -6.98 12.38
CA GLY A 34 -6.74 -7.25 11.75
C GLY A 34 -6.48 -6.44 10.48
N ARG A 35 -7.50 -5.77 9.94
CA ARG A 35 -7.41 -5.00 8.69
C ARG A 35 -6.56 -3.73 8.78
N TYR A 36 -6.36 -3.16 9.97
CA TYR A 36 -5.72 -1.84 10.07
C TYR A 36 -4.21 -1.89 9.77
N LEU A 37 -3.74 -0.92 8.98
CA LEU A 37 -2.33 -0.73 8.68
C LEU A 37 -1.66 -0.04 9.86
N LYS A 38 -0.58 -0.61 10.41
CA LYS A 38 0.17 0.03 11.51
C LYS A 38 1.34 0.82 10.94
N CYS A 39 1.43 2.10 11.31
CA CYS A 39 2.58 2.92 10.95
C CYS A 39 3.85 2.39 11.63
N PRO A 40 4.94 2.11 10.89
CA PRO A 40 6.18 1.63 11.48
C PRO A 40 6.91 2.70 12.31
N GLY A 41 6.55 3.99 12.19
CA GLY A 41 7.16 5.07 12.95
C GLY A 41 6.55 5.30 14.33
N CYS A 42 5.22 5.33 14.41
CA CYS A 42 4.50 5.72 15.64
C CYS A 42 3.50 4.67 16.13
N GLY A 43 3.32 3.55 15.41
CA GLY A 43 2.39 2.48 15.78
C GLY A 43 0.90 2.81 15.56
N LYS A 44 0.58 4.02 15.07
CA LYS A 44 -0.81 4.44 14.81
C LYS A 44 -1.46 3.54 13.77
N ARG A 45 -2.74 3.26 13.97
CA ARG A 45 -3.57 2.46 13.06
C ARG A 45 -4.17 3.35 11.98
N HIS A 46 -4.09 2.91 10.73
CA HIS A 46 -4.65 3.56 9.56
C HIS A 46 -5.70 2.65 8.94
N ASP A 47 -6.83 3.23 8.52
CA ASP A 47 -7.81 2.49 7.74
C ASP A 47 -7.19 2.16 6.37
N PRO A 48 -7.28 0.90 5.90
CA PRO A 48 -6.85 0.50 4.57
C PRO A 48 -7.39 1.39 3.45
N LYS A 49 -8.60 1.94 3.60
CA LYS A 49 -9.18 2.87 2.62
C LYS A 49 -8.41 4.19 2.50
N ASN A 50 -7.56 4.54 3.46
CA ASN A 50 -6.75 5.77 3.43
C ASN A 50 -5.44 5.61 2.62
N ARG A 51 -5.39 4.64 1.70
CA ARG A 51 -4.32 4.49 0.70
C ARG A 51 -4.51 5.55 -0.38
N LEU A 52 -3.55 6.47 -0.52
CA LEU A 52 -3.71 7.65 -1.39
C LEU A 52 -3.19 7.45 -2.81
N LEU A 53 -2.11 6.68 -2.98
CA LEU A 53 -1.46 6.53 -4.28
C LEU A 53 -1.16 5.06 -4.55
N GLN A 54 -1.48 4.60 -5.75
CA GLN A 54 -1.10 3.29 -6.26
C GLN A 54 0.20 3.40 -7.06
N LEU A 55 1.18 2.59 -6.69
CA LEU A 55 2.45 2.44 -7.39
C LEU A 55 2.43 1.12 -8.18
N GLY A 56 2.73 1.20 -9.47
CA GLY A 56 2.95 0.05 -10.33
C GLY A 56 4.43 -0.14 -10.63
N PHE A 57 4.91 -1.38 -10.58
CA PHE A 57 6.26 -1.71 -11.00
C PHE A 57 6.32 -1.83 -12.52
N GLN A 58 7.21 -1.04 -13.12
CA GLN A 58 7.42 -0.98 -14.56
C GLN A 58 8.49 -1.99 -14.99
N SER A 59 8.45 -2.40 -16.26
CA SER A 59 9.40 -3.37 -16.84
C SER A 59 10.85 -2.89 -16.80
N GLU A 60 11.07 -1.57 -16.82
CA GLU A 60 12.40 -0.95 -16.74
C GLU A 60 12.92 -0.80 -15.29
N ARG A 61 12.33 -1.56 -14.35
CA ARG A 61 12.76 -1.76 -12.96
C ARG A 61 12.64 -0.56 -12.03
N TYR A 62 11.61 0.26 -12.22
CA TYR A 62 11.25 1.34 -11.30
C TYR A 62 9.77 1.32 -10.93
N TRP A 63 9.42 2.02 -9.86
CA TRP A 63 8.04 2.22 -9.43
C TRP A 63 7.52 3.54 -9.98
N LYS A 64 6.30 3.52 -10.53
CA LYS A 64 5.61 4.71 -11.05
C LYS A 64 4.25 4.85 -10.40
N VAL A 65 3.82 6.09 -10.17
CA VAL A 65 2.43 6.37 -9.76
C VAL A 65 1.51 6.09 -10.95
N GLU A 66 0.56 5.18 -10.78
CA GLU A 66 -0.30 4.71 -11.88
C GLU A 66 -1.47 5.67 -12.17
N GLU A 67 -2.03 6.30 -11.14
CA GLU A 67 -3.11 7.30 -11.27
C GLU A 67 -2.74 8.55 -10.45
N CYS A 68 -2.68 9.69 -11.12
CA CYS A 68 -2.53 11.02 -10.53
C CYS A 68 -3.78 11.84 -10.83
#